data_AF-A0A3A9VV63-F1
#
_entry.id   AF-A0A3A9VV63-F1
#
_cell.length_a   1.000
_cell.length_b   1.000
_cell.length_c   1.000
_cell.angle_alpha   90.00
_cell.angle_beta   90.00
_cell.angle_gamma   90.00
#
_symmetry.space_group_name_H-M   'P 1'
#
loop_
_entity.id
_entity.type
_entity.pdbx_description
1 polymer ?
#
loop_
_entity_poly.entity_id
_entity_poly.type
_entity_poly.pdbx_seq_one_letter_code
_entity_poly.pdbx_strand_id
1 'polypeptide(L)'
;MSQNQFTLDRLEKDFSECSDCKGNYAYFNSCQAINKISDIENEHLIDFHTGASRYYGTVWRQQAEETKLETGISLYQSYLEEIQPHIKKPDSMHCTIYAYEGLKAGLNQIQQKRLEKIHKQIWKSREHAGWSIGYILVKYFDWKAYLIIHPDAKEYNHCLKSYKKNKSYPVWKQPNIPLEAFYIIGSDDEVVNDLLVANEFGWGFSEQGIHTWLTRYKELKECNWLGAPSKKNQEYNSDKPLFISTKFEDYKDYDSHVMIFPPK
;
A
#
# COMPACT_ATOMS: atom_id res chain seq x y z
N MET A 1 17.98 34.75 -6.24
CA MET A 1 17.64 33.31 -6.31
C MET A 1 16.44 33.18 -7.22
N SER A 2 16.51 32.35 -8.26
CA SER A 2 15.41 32.22 -9.23
C SER A 2 14.27 31.37 -8.63
N GLN A 3 13.02 31.62 -9.05
CA GLN A 3 11.86 30.83 -8.63
C GLN A 3 12.05 29.32 -8.84
N ASN A 4 12.84 28.90 -9.85
CA ASN A 4 13.15 27.50 -10.11
C ASN A 4 13.99 26.81 -9.02
N GLN A 5 14.90 27.54 -8.36
CA GLN A 5 15.72 26.98 -7.28
C GLN A 5 14.86 26.72 -6.02
N PHE A 6 13.93 27.63 -5.73
CA PHE A 6 13.01 27.53 -4.59
C PHE A 6 12.00 26.37 -4.73
N THR A 7 11.63 26.00 -5.97
CA THR A 7 10.74 24.86 -6.24
C THR A 7 11.47 23.52 -6.06
N LEU A 8 12.74 23.44 -6.48
CA LEU A 8 13.57 22.22 -6.34
C LEU A 8 13.93 21.93 -4.88
N ASP A 9 14.31 22.94 -4.09
CA ASP A 9 14.66 22.78 -2.67
C ASP A 9 13.44 22.38 -1.79
N ARG A 10 12.21 22.67 -2.26
CA ARG A 10 10.97 22.19 -1.62
C ARG A 10 10.64 20.74 -2.02
N LEU A 11 10.82 20.39 -3.30
CA LEU A 11 10.64 19.03 -3.79
C LEU A 11 11.60 18.04 -3.11
N GLU A 12 12.82 18.46 -2.76
CA GLU A 12 13.80 17.62 -2.04
C GLU A 12 13.31 17.08 -0.69
N LYS A 13 12.43 17.81 0.02
CA LYS A 13 11.85 17.36 1.29
C LYS A 13 10.64 16.43 1.14
N ASP A 14 10.03 16.42 -0.04
CA ASP A 14 8.80 15.67 -0.32
C ASP A 14 9.11 14.31 -1.01
N PHE A 15 10.35 14.09 -1.47
CA PHE A 15 10.76 12.81 -2.04
C PHE A 15 10.77 11.70 -0.99
N SER A 16 10.27 10.53 -1.39
CA SER A 16 10.44 9.31 -0.62
C SER A 16 11.89 8.84 -0.74
N GLU A 17 12.57 8.79 0.39
CA GLU A 17 13.97 8.38 0.46
C GLU A 17 14.13 6.92 0.02
N CYS A 18 15.16 6.64 -0.79
CA CYS A 18 15.66 5.28 -1.02
C CYS A 18 16.36 4.78 0.25
N SER A 19 16.38 3.46 0.45
CA SER A 19 16.93 2.82 1.65
C SER A 19 18.24 2.09 1.36
N ASP A 20 19.28 2.39 2.15
CA ASP A 20 20.49 1.56 2.29
C ASP A 20 20.24 0.53 3.41
N CYS A 21 19.52 -0.53 3.05
CA CYS A 21 18.96 -1.49 4.00
C CYS A 21 20.02 -2.25 4.79
N LYS A 22 19.76 -2.46 6.09
CA LYS A 22 20.62 -3.23 7.00
C LYS A 22 20.06 -4.60 7.37
N GLY A 23 18.78 -4.87 7.04
CA GLY A 23 18.10 -6.10 7.38
C GLY A 23 18.47 -7.26 6.46
N ASN A 24 18.87 -8.39 7.03
CA ASN A 24 18.98 -9.65 6.31
C ASN A 24 17.67 -10.43 6.46
N TYR A 25 16.95 -10.63 5.35
CA TYR A 25 15.75 -11.45 5.31
C TYR A 25 16.01 -12.70 4.48
N ALA A 26 15.49 -13.84 4.92
CA ALA A 26 15.61 -15.08 4.20
C ALA A 26 14.77 -15.01 2.91
N TYR A 27 15.47 -15.03 1.77
CA TYR A 27 14.88 -15.06 0.43
C TYR A 27 13.96 -13.85 0.12
N PHE A 28 14.13 -12.71 0.77
CA PHE A 28 13.38 -11.49 0.44
C PHE A 28 14.31 -10.28 0.49
N ASN A 29 14.19 -9.38 -0.48
CA ASN A 29 14.99 -8.18 -0.55
C ASN A 29 14.12 -6.96 -0.17
N SER A 30 14.14 -6.59 1.12
CA SER A 30 13.40 -5.42 1.61
C SER A 30 13.84 -4.13 0.94
N CYS A 31 15.12 -4.00 0.56
CA CYS A 31 15.66 -2.84 -0.13
C CYS A 31 15.01 -2.62 -1.49
N GLN A 32 14.97 -3.68 -2.30
CA GLN A 32 14.32 -3.61 -3.60
C GLN A 32 12.83 -3.32 -3.46
N ALA A 33 12.17 -3.87 -2.43
CA ALA A 33 10.77 -3.61 -2.16
C ALA A 33 10.51 -2.13 -1.82
N ILE A 34 11.26 -1.57 -0.86
CA ILE A 34 11.09 -0.19 -0.42
C ILE A 34 11.50 0.79 -1.52
N ASN A 35 12.61 0.56 -2.21
CA ASN A 35 13.08 1.45 -3.27
C ASN A 35 12.11 1.45 -4.46
N LYS A 36 11.50 0.31 -4.79
CA LYS A 36 10.47 0.28 -5.84
C LYS A 36 9.28 1.17 -5.51
N ILE A 37 8.87 1.22 -4.25
CA ILE A 37 7.80 2.09 -3.79
C ILE A 37 8.24 3.56 -3.85
N SER A 38 9.43 3.88 -3.34
CA SER A 38 9.99 5.24 -3.43
C SER A 38 10.10 5.72 -4.88
N ASP A 39 10.51 4.85 -5.83
CA ASP A 39 10.58 5.18 -7.25
C ASP A 39 9.21 5.57 -7.83
N ILE A 40 8.15 4.81 -7.50
CA ILE A 40 6.78 5.11 -7.95
C ILE A 40 6.30 6.45 -7.37
N GLU A 41 6.54 6.67 -6.08
CA GLU A 41 6.16 7.90 -5.37
C GLU A 41 6.88 9.13 -5.94
N ASN A 42 8.19 8.99 -6.18
CA ASN A 42 9.03 10.07 -6.70
C ASN A 42 8.69 10.38 -8.16
N GLU A 43 8.45 9.37 -9.00
CA GLU A 43 7.96 9.57 -10.37
C GLU A 43 6.63 10.35 -10.36
N HIS A 44 5.71 9.99 -9.47
CA HIS A 44 4.46 10.73 -9.32
C HIS A 44 4.69 12.17 -8.90
N LEU A 45 5.45 12.40 -7.84
CA LEU A 45 5.68 13.73 -7.27
C LEU A 45 6.32 14.70 -8.28
N ILE A 46 7.31 14.23 -9.05
CA ILE A 46 7.99 15.03 -10.09
C ILE A 46 6.98 15.55 -11.10
N ASP A 47 6.15 14.65 -11.64
CA ASP A 47 5.18 15.00 -12.65
C ASP A 47 4.00 15.78 -12.07
N PHE A 48 3.58 15.47 -10.85
CA PHE A 48 2.42 16.07 -10.17
C PHE A 48 2.52 17.60 -10.06
N HIS A 49 3.75 18.11 -9.89
CA HIS A 49 4.03 19.53 -9.78
C HIS A 49 4.37 20.21 -11.11
N THR A 50 4.84 19.46 -12.10
CA THR A 50 5.33 20.02 -13.37
C THR A 50 4.35 19.85 -14.53
N GLY A 51 3.36 18.98 -14.38
CA GLY A 51 2.30 18.68 -15.36
C GLY A 51 1.33 17.67 -14.76
N ALA A 52 1.20 16.50 -15.39
CA ALA A 52 0.40 15.39 -14.88
C ALA A 52 1.19 14.08 -14.84
N SER A 53 1.10 13.41 -13.70
CA SER A 53 1.60 12.06 -13.50
C SER A 53 0.80 11.04 -14.29
N ARG A 54 1.47 9.97 -14.71
CA ARG A 54 0.77 8.77 -15.22
C ARG A 54 -0.06 8.08 -14.14
N TYR A 55 0.28 8.27 -12.86
CA TYR A 55 -0.38 7.61 -11.74
C TYR A 55 -1.56 8.44 -11.23
N TYR A 56 -2.70 7.78 -11.04
CA TYR A 56 -3.91 8.36 -10.46
C TYR A 56 -4.70 7.31 -9.69
N GLY A 57 -5.52 7.75 -8.73
CA GLY A 57 -6.38 6.87 -7.95
C GLY A 57 -7.56 6.32 -8.76
N THR A 58 -7.93 5.07 -8.50
CA THR A 58 -9.07 4.39 -9.17
C THR A 58 -10.39 5.17 -9.08
N VAL A 59 -10.71 5.75 -7.92
CA VAL A 59 -11.94 6.53 -7.72
C VAL A 59 -11.82 7.92 -8.32
N TRP A 60 -10.62 8.53 -8.30
CA TRP A 60 -10.38 9.79 -9.01
C TRP A 60 -10.75 9.67 -10.49
N ARG A 61 -10.36 8.57 -11.15
CA ARG A 61 -10.71 8.35 -12.56
C ARG A 61 -12.22 8.30 -12.78
N GLN A 62 -12.95 7.57 -11.95
CA GLN A 62 -14.41 7.45 -12.06
C GLN A 62 -15.07 8.84 -11.99
N GLN A 63 -14.67 9.65 -11.01
CA GLN A 63 -15.16 11.03 -10.88
C GLN A 63 -14.72 11.91 -12.05
N ALA A 64 -13.47 11.81 -12.50
CA ALA A 64 -12.94 12.61 -13.60
C ALA A 64 -13.59 12.28 -14.96
N GLU A 65 -14.08 11.05 -15.16
CA GLU A 65 -14.85 10.68 -16.34
C GLU A 65 -16.24 11.35 -16.35
N GLU A 66 -16.83 11.58 -15.17
CA GLU A 66 -18.15 12.21 -14.99
C GLU A 66 -18.09 13.75 -14.97
N THR A 67 -16.99 14.33 -14.47
CA THR A 67 -16.79 15.78 -14.39
C THR A 67 -16.58 16.39 -15.77
N LYS A 68 -17.50 17.26 -16.21
CA LYS A 68 -17.42 18.01 -17.47
C LYS A 68 -16.74 19.36 -17.27
N LEU A 69 -15.78 19.67 -18.15
CA LEU A 69 -15.15 20.97 -18.24
C LEU A 69 -15.98 21.92 -19.10
N GLU A 70 -15.69 23.23 -19.06
CA GLU A 70 -16.33 24.24 -19.90
C GLU A 70 -16.20 23.93 -21.41
N THR A 71 -15.13 23.25 -21.80
CA THR A 71 -14.87 22.76 -23.16
C THR A 71 -15.77 21.59 -23.59
N GLY A 72 -16.58 21.03 -22.69
CA GLY A 72 -17.50 19.93 -22.94
C GLY A 72 -16.88 18.53 -22.88
N ILE A 73 -15.55 18.41 -22.87
CA ILE A 73 -14.85 17.13 -22.62
C ILE A 73 -14.84 16.81 -21.12
N SER A 74 -14.61 15.54 -20.77
CA SER A 74 -14.44 15.16 -19.36
C SER A 74 -13.07 15.58 -18.84
N LEU A 75 -12.95 15.73 -17.52
CA LEU A 75 -11.68 15.98 -16.85
C LEU A 75 -10.67 14.85 -17.17
N TYR A 76 -11.12 13.60 -17.22
CA TYR A 76 -10.26 12.47 -17.59
C TYR A 76 -9.76 12.56 -19.03
N GLN A 77 -10.60 12.99 -19.98
CA GLN A 77 -10.18 13.18 -21.37
C GLN A 77 -9.13 14.29 -21.48
N SER A 78 -9.32 15.41 -20.79
CA SER A 78 -8.32 16.48 -20.72
C SER A 78 -7.00 16.00 -20.12
N TYR A 79 -7.05 15.13 -19.11
CA TYR A 79 -5.86 14.49 -18.53
C TYR A 79 -5.13 13.60 -19.55
N LEU A 80 -5.87 12.77 -20.30
CA LEU A 80 -5.26 11.90 -21.31
C LEU A 80 -4.53 12.71 -22.39
N GLU A 81 -5.10 13.85 -22.81
CA GLU A 81 -4.48 14.77 -23.77
C GLU A 81 -3.20 15.42 -23.21
N GLU A 82 -3.14 15.65 -21.90
CA GLU A 82 -1.96 16.21 -21.22
C GLU A 82 -0.78 15.22 -21.14
N ILE A 83 -1.04 13.93 -20.90
CA ILE A 83 0.03 12.91 -20.75
C ILE A 83 0.46 12.25 -22.07
N GLN A 84 -0.38 12.32 -23.12
CA GLN A 84 -0.11 11.72 -24.44
C GLN A 84 1.21 12.20 -25.09
N PRO A 85 1.55 13.50 -25.07
CA PRO A 85 2.81 14.01 -25.61
C PRO A 85 4.06 13.40 -24.97
N HIS A 86 3.93 12.86 -23.76
CA HIS A 86 5.03 12.26 -22.99
C HIS A 86 5.15 10.73 -23.18
N ILE A 87 4.31 10.11 -24.03
CA ILE A 87 4.23 8.64 -24.24
C ILE A 87 4.08 7.89 -22.90
N LYS A 88 3.47 8.51 -21.90
CA LYS A 88 3.19 7.87 -20.61
C LYS A 88 1.84 7.18 -20.69
N LYS A 89 1.81 5.86 -20.49
CA LYS A 89 0.54 5.12 -20.40
C LYS A 89 -0.09 5.43 -19.04
N PRO A 90 -1.37 5.88 -19.00
CA PRO A 90 -2.09 6.11 -17.74
C PRO A 90 -2.11 4.81 -16.91
N ASP A 91 -1.90 4.95 -15.61
CA ASP A 91 -1.76 3.84 -14.69
C ASP A 91 -2.57 4.07 -13.41
N SER A 92 -3.56 3.21 -13.20
CA SER A 92 -4.49 3.37 -12.10
C SER A 92 -3.95 2.69 -10.85
N MET A 93 -3.79 3.49 -9.79
CA MET A 93 -3.34 3.03 -8.51
C MET A 93 -4.53 2.66 -7.62
N HIS A 94 -4.49 1.43 -7.14
CA HIS A 94 -5.28 0.91 -6.04
C HIS A 94 -4.31 0.50 -4.93
N CYS A 95 -4.73 0.57 -3.67
CA CYS A 95 -3.86 0.32 -2.52
C CYS A 95 -3.16 -1.07 -2.60
N THR A 96 -3.88 -2.10 -3.06
CA THR A 96 -3.29 -3.43 -3.31
C THR A 96 -2.29 -3.45 -4.47
N ILE A 97 -2.54 -2.73 -5.58
CA ILE A 97 -1.61 -2.67 -6.72
C ILE A 97 -0.29 -2.04 -6.26
N TYR A 98 -0.39 -0.89 -5.60
CA TYR A 98 0.75 -0.16 -5.06
C TYR A 98 1.58 -1.02 -4.11
N ALA A 99 0.95 -1.61 -3.08
CA ALA A 99 1.65 -2.47 -2.13
C ALA A 99 2.26 -3.71 -2.82
N TYR A 100 1.56 -4.29 -3.80
CA TYR A 100 2.01 -5.49 -4.50
C TYR A 100 3.23 -5.25 -5.38
N GLU A 101 3.36 -4.07 -6.00
CA GLU A 101 4.58 -3.69 -6.74
C GLU A 101 5.81 -3.69 -5.83
N GLY A 102 5.68 -3.18 -4.60
CA GLY A 102 6.74 -3.26 -3.58
C GLY A 102 7.08 -4.70 -3.21
N LEU A 103 6.08 -5.51 -2.84
CA LEU A 103 6.28 -6.93 -2.51
C LEU A 103 6.99 -7.68 -3.65
N LYS A 104 6.51 -7.49 -4.88
CA LYS A 104 7.03 -8.17 -6.06
C LYS A 104 8.49 -7.82 -6.32
N ALA A 105 8.89 -6.56 -6.15
CA ALA A 105 10.28 -6.14 -6.31
C ALA A 105 11.22 -6.79 -5.28
N GLY A 106 10.74 -7.07 -4.06
CA GLY A 106 11.54 -7.78 -3.06
C GLY A 106 11.62 -9.30 -3.25
N LEU A 107 10.74 -9.89 -4.06
CA LEU A 107 10.75 -11.33 -4.37
C LEU A 107 11.61 -11.59 -5.61
N ASN A 108 12.38 -12.69 -5.61
CA ASN A 108 13.06 -13.13 -6.82
C ASN A 108 12.06 -13.73 -7.84
N GLN A 109 12.50 -13.90 -9.09
CA GLN A 109 11.62 -14.36 -10.17
C GLN A 109 10.97 -15.74 -9.91
N ILE A 110 11.66 -16.65 -9.22
CA ILE A 110 11.13 -17.98 -8.87
C ILE A 110 9.99 -17.83 -7.85
N GLN A 111 10.19 -16.99 -6.84
CA GLN A 111 9.21 -16.70 -5.81
C GLN A 111 7.98 -15.98 -6.36
N GLN A 112 8.17 -14.98 -7.22
CA GLN A 112 7.06 -14.29 -7.90
C GLN A 112 6.21 -15.30 -8.68
N LYS A 113 6.83 -16.15 -9.51
CA LYS A 113 6.12 -17.19 -10.26
C LYS A 113 5.39 -18.17 -9.34
N ARG A 114 5.99 -18.54 -8.20
CA ARG A 114 5.38 -19.42 -7.21
C ARG A 114 4.16 -18.78 -6.56
N LEU A 115 4.27 -17.53 -6.14
CA LEU A 115 3.18 -16.77 -5.54
C LEU A 115 1.98 -16.69 -6.51
N GLU A 116 2.22 -16.27 -7.75
CA GLU A 116 1.17 -16.16 -8.77
C GLU A 116 0.52 -17.51 -9.11
N LYS A 117 1.32 -18.57 -9.19
CA LYS A 117 0.82 -19.93 -9.41
C LYS A 117 -0.12 -20.35 -8.28
N ILE A 118 0.26 -20.13 -7.03
CA ILE A 118 -0.56 -20.49 -5.86
C ILE A 118 -1.82 -19.63 -5.83
N HIS A 119 -1.71 -18.32 -6.07
CA HIS A 119 -2.86 -17.43 -6.12
C HIS A 119 -3.90 -17.92 -7.16
N LYS A 120 -3.43 -18.24 -8.36
CA LYS A 120 -4.29 -18.78 -9.43
C LYS A 120 -4.89 -20.15 -9.08
N GLN A 121 -4.20 -20.98 -8.33
CA GLN A 121 -4.72 -22.29 -7.90
C GLN A 121 -5.88 -22.15 -6.91
N ILE A 122 -5.79 -21.21 -5.96
CA ILE A 122 -6.80 -21.04 -4.91
C ILE A 122 -7.95 -20.16 -5.39
N TRP A 123 -7.65 -19.05 -6.07
CA TRP A 123 -8.62 -18.01 -6.41
C TRP A 123 -8.82 -17.78 -7.90
N LYS A 124 -8.22 -18.62 -8.76
CA LYS A 124 -8.39 -18.57 -10.22
C LYS A 124 -7.95 -17.23 -10.80
N SER A 125 -8.89 -16.48 -11.37
CA SER A 125 -8.67 -15.19 -12.02
C SER A 125 -9.14 -14.01 -11.15
N ARG A 126 -9.41 -14.25 -9.85
CA ARG A 126 -9.69 -13.13 -8.94
C ARG A 126 -8.47 -12.23 -8.83
N GLU A 127 -8.73 -10.96 -8.61
CA GLU A 127 -7.69 -9.97 -8.33
C GLU A 127 -6.98 -10.29 -7.01
N HIS A 128 -5.76 -9.78 -6.86
CA HIS A 128 -5.05 -9.84 -5.60
C HIS A 128 -5.77 -8.95 -4.57
N ALA A 129 -5.94 -9.47 -3.37
CA ALA A 129 -6.44 -8.74 -2.22
C ALA A 129 -5.43 -8.86 -1.07
N GLY A 130 -5.46 -7.90 -0.13
CA GLY A 130 -4.56 -7.90 1.04
C GLY A 130 -4.48 -9.26 1.75
N TRP A 131 -5.66 -9.84 2.02
CA TRP A 131 -5.79 -11.15 2.67
C TRP A 131 -5.38 -12.33 1.78
N SER A 132 -5.52 -12.24 0.45
CA SER A 132 -5.19 -13.37 -0.44
C SER A 132 -3.67 -13.53 -0.55
N ILE A 133 -2.97 -12.40 -0.71
CA ILE A 133 -1.51 -12.35 -0.65
C ILE A 133 -1.02 -12.74 0.73
N GLY A 134 -1.62 -12.17 1.79
CA GLY A 134 -1.23 -12.45 3.16
C GLY A 134 -1.34 -13.93 3.54
N TYR A 135 -2.41 -14.60 3.11
CA TYR A 135 -2.54 -16.06 3.27
C TYR A 135 -1.41 -16.82 2.58
N ILE A 136 -1.06 -16.45 1.34
CA ILE A 136 0.03 -17.11 0.61
C ILE A 136 1.36 -16.94 1.34
N LEU A 137 1.68 -15.71 1.73
CA LEU A 137 2.94 -15.37 2.40
C LEU A 137 3.11 -16.21 3.69
N VAL A 138 2.07 -16.29 4.51
CA VAL A 138 2.13 -17.05 5.76
C VAL A 138 2.18 -18.56 5.51
N LYS A 139 1.37 -19.08 4.58
CA LYS A 139 1.24 -20.53 4.41
C LYS A 139 2.31 -21.19 3.56
N TYR A 140 2.94 -20.44 2.65
CA TYR A 140 3.83 -21.02 1.65
C TYR A 140 5.22 -20.38 1.60
N PHE A 141 5.40 -19.24 2.26
CA PHE A 141 6.68 -18.51 2.32
C PHE A 141 7.23 -18.38 3.74
N ASP A 142 6.56 -18.97 4.74
CA ASP A 142 6.95 -18.96 6.16
C ASP A 142 7.03 -17.55 6.77
N TRP A 143 6.26 -16.61 6.23
CA TRP A 143 6.13 -15.28 6.82
C TRP A 143 5.25 -15.34 8.06
N LYS A 144 5.49 -14.42 9.00
CA LYS A 144 4.75 -14.37 10.27
C LYS A 144 3.73 -13.25 10.25
N ALA A 145 2.47 -13.58 10.55
CA ALA A 145 1.39 -12.61 10.65
C ALA A 145 1.02 -12.31 12.09
N TYR A 146 0.64 -11.06 12.32
CA TYR A 146 0.25 -10.50 13.60
C TYR A 146 -1.05 -9.73 13.39
N LEU A 147 -2.00 -9.88 14.30
CA LEU A 147 -3.20 -9.04 14.32
C LEU A 147 -3.02 -7.94 15.35
N ILE A 148 -3.21 -6.70 14.93
CA ILE A 148 -3.21 -5.51 15.78
C ILE A 148 -4.60 -4.89 15.65
N ILE A 149 -5.34 -4.78 16.76
CA ILE A 149 -6.77 -4.47 16.70
C ILE A 149 -7.21 -3.63 17.89
N HIS A 150 -8.07 -2.65 17.62
CA HIS A 150 -8.73 -1.85 18.64
C HIS A 150 -9.83 -2.67 19.35
N PRO A 151 -10.03 -2.56 20.67
CA PRO A 151 -11.10 -3.26 21.39
C PRO A 151 -12.50 -3.01 20.83
N ASP A 152 -12.73 -1.82 20.27
CA ASP A 152 -14.03 -1.42 19.71
C ASP A 152 -14.22 -1.83 18.24
N ALA A 153 -13.22 -2.47 17.63
CA ALA A 153 -13.31 -2.92 16.24
C ALA A 153 -14.52 -3.86 16.07
N LYS A 154 -15.29 -3.67 14.98
CA LYS A 154 -16.49 -4.48 14.69
C LYS A 154 -16.19 -5.98 14.65
N GLU A 155 -14.97 -6.37 14.23
CA GLU A 155 -14.54 -7.77 14.16
C GLU A 155 -13.80 -8.28 15.41
N TYR A 156 -13.61 -7.46 16.44
CA TYR A 156 -12.79 -7.78 17.62
C TYR A 156 -13.15 -9.12 18.26
N ASN A 157 -14.42 -9.29 18.64
CA ASN A 157 -14.89 -10.52 19.30
C ASN A 157 -14.74 -11.76 18.41
N HIS A 158 -14.96 -11.60 17.10
CA HIS A 158 -14.81 -12.70 16.15
C HIS A 158 -13.34 -13.11 16.00
N CYS A 159 -12.44 -12.13 15.84
CA CYS A 159 -11.01 -12.34 15.75
C CYS A 159 -10.44 -12.94 17.05
N LEU A 160 -10.83 -12.42 18.22
CA LEU A 160 -10.37 -12.93 19.52
C LEU A 160 -10.78 -14.39 19.72
N LYS A 161 -12.03 -14.73 19.40
CA LYS A 161 -12.52 -16.11 19.48
C LYS A 161 -11.76 -17.03 18.52
N SER A 162 -11.54 -16.59 17.29
CA SER A 162 -10.77 -17.34 16.28
C SER A 162 -9.32 -17.55 16.72
N TYR A 163 -8.66 -16.52 17.25
CA TYR A 163 -7.29 -16.59 17.75
C TYR A 163 -7.17 -17.54 18.95
N LYS A 164 -8.08 -17.44 19.93
CA LYS A 164 -8.10 -18.35 21.09
C LYS A 164 -8.31 -19.82 20.69
N LYS A 165 -9.11 -20.08 19.65
CA LYS A 165 -9.44 -21.43 19.21
C LYS A 165 -8.37 -22.03 18.29
N ASN A 166 -7.91 -21.26 17.31
CA ASN A 166 -7.16 -21.77 16.15
C ASN A 166 -5.87 -20.99 15.87
N LYS A 167 -5.55 -19.96 16.66
CA LYS A 167 -4.41 -19.05 16.39
C LYS A 167 -4.46 -18.47 14.98
N SER A 168 -5.62 -17.93 14.57
CA SER A 168 -5.82 -17.42 13.21
C SER A 168 -6.70 -16.19 13.12
N TYR A 169 -6.43 -15.32 12.14
CA TYR A 169 -7.33 -14.28 11.66
C TYR A 169 -8.40 -14.88 10.74
N PRO A 170 -9.70 -14.70 11.04
CA PRO A 170 -10.79 -15.16 10.20
C PRO A 170 -11.03 -14.21 9.03
N VAL A 171 -11.08 -14.77 7.82
CA VAL A 171 -11.39 -14.01 6.59
C VAL A 171 -12.73 -14.50 6.03
N TRP A 172 -13.66 -13.59 5.77
CA TRP A 172 -15.02 -13.94 5.36
C TRP A 172 -15.05 -14.70 4.03
N LYS A 173 -15.55 -15.93 4.06
CA LYS A 173 -15.62 -16.86 2.90
C LYS A 173 -14.26 -17.14 2.24
N GLN A 174 -13.16 -16.94 2.96
CA GLN A 174 -11.80 -17.25 2.50
C GLN A 174 -11.08 -18.10 3.56
N PRO A 175 -9.94 -18.72 3.20
CA PRO A 175 -9.11 -19.39 4.20
C PRO A 175 -8.63 -18.44 5.30
N ASN A 176 -8.64 -18.92 6.55
CA ASN A 176 -8.08 -18.18 7.68
C ASN A 176 -6.56 -18.04 7.56
N ILE A 177 -6.03 -16.93 8.07
CA ILE A 177 -4.59 -16.66 8.10
C ILE A 177 -4.05 -17.00 9.48
N PRO A 178 -3.09 -17.92 9.63
CA PRO A 178 -2.44 -18.19 10.92
C PRO A 178 -1.79 -16.93 11.49
N LEU A 179 -1.86 -16.77 12.80
CA LEU A 179 -1.28 -15.65 13.53
C LEU A 179 -0.25 -16.14 14.53
N GLU A 180 0.90 -15.48 14.56
CA GLU A 180 1.90 -15.63 15.60
C GLU A 180 1.41 -14.98 16.91
N ALA A 181 0.83 -13.77 16.82
CA ALA A 181 0.30 -13.06 17.97
C ALA A 181 -0.94 -12.20 17.64
N PHE A 182 -1.58 -11.75 18.72
CA PHE A 182 -2.75 -10.89 18.74
C PHE A 182 -2.43 -9.76 19.72
N TYR A 183 -2.46 -8.52 19.23
CA TYR A 183 -2.12 -7.32 19.97
C TYR A 183 -3.29 -6.35 20.01
N ILE A 184 -3.45 -5.68 21.12
CA ILE A 184 -4.52 -4.73 21.40
C ILE A 184 -3.94 -3.31 21.34
N ILE A 185 -4.50 -2.48 20.46
CA ILE A 185 -4.13 -1.06 20.36
C ILE A 185 -4.40 -0.37 21.71
N GLY A 186 -3.45 0.45 22.16
CA GLY A 186 -3.47 1.13 23.45
C GLY A 186 -2.94 0.29 24.62
N SER A 187 -2.84 -1.04 24.47
CA SER A 187 -2.30 -1.94 25.50
C SER A 187 -0.93 -2.50 25.11
N ASP A 188 -0.74 -2.84 23.83
CA ASP A 188 0.45 -3.51 23.32
C ASP A 188 1.31 -2.62 22.40
N ASP A 189 1.11 -1.29 22.45
CA ASP A 189 1.68 -0.34 21.49
C ASP A 189 3.22 -0.38 21.45
N GLU A 190 3.88 -0.53 22.60
CA GLU A 190 5.35 -0.65 22.68
C GLU A 190 5.84 -1.90 21.94
N VAL A 191 5.15 -3.03 22.12
CA VAL A 191 5.49 -4.31 21.46
C VAL A 191 5.29 -4.20 19.95
N VAL A 192 4.21 -3.56 19.51
CA VAL A 192 3.95 -3.32 18.08
C VAL A 192 5.00 -2.40 17.47
N ASN A 193 5.37 -1.34 18.19
CA ASN A 193 6.40 -0.41 17.76
C ASN A 193 7.77 -1.09 17.63
N ASP A 194 8.15 -1.95 18.58
CA ASP A 194 9.39 -2.72 18.51
C ASP A 194 9.38 -3.69 17.32
N LEU A 195 8.23 -4.33 17.07
CA LEU A 195 8.04 -5.20 15.92
C LEU A 195 8.23 -4.46 14.58
N LEU A 196 7.69 -3.24 14.47
CA LEU A 196 7.85 -2.37 13.30
C LEU A 196 9.30 -1.89 13.13
N VAL A 197 9.97 -1.46 14.21
CA VAL A 197 11.39 -1.05 14.15
C VAL A 197 12.29 -2.19 13.75
N ALA A 198 11.98 -3.40 14.20
CA ALA A 198 12.74 -4.57 13.83
C ALA A 198 12.57 -4.89 12.34
N ASN A 199 11.44 -4.58 11.72
CA ASN A 199 11.14 -5.01 10.36
C ASN A 199 11.00 -3.83 9.40
N GLU A 200 12.02 -3.68 8.57
CA GLU A 200 12.05 -2.71 7.48
C GLU A 200 10.88 -2.81 6.52
N PHE A 201 10.40 -4.02 6.21
CA PHE A 201 9.28 -4.23 5.31
C PHE A 201 8.20 -5.06 5.98
N GLY A 202 6.95 -4.60 5.94
CA GLY A 202 5.77 -5.39 6.29
C GLY A 202 4.72 -5.34 5.18
N TRP A 203 4.11 -6.49 4.89
CA TRP A 203 2.87 -6.54 4.12
C TRP A 203 1.69 -6.38 5.08
N GLY A 204 0.76 -5.49 4.78
CA GLY A 204 -0.35 -5.22 5.66
C GLY A 204 -1.69 -5.08 4.96
N PHE A 205 -2.75 -5.35 5.70
CA PHE A 205 -4.10 -5.02 5.27
C PHE A 205 -5.00 -4.74 6.46
N SER A 206 -6.05 -3.96 6.23
CA SER A 206 -7.05 -3.60 7.23
C SER A 206 -8.39 -4.27 6.94
N GLU A 207 -9.15 -4.57 8.00
CA GLU A 207 -10.55 -5.03 7.98
C GLU A 207 -10.94 -5.93 6.80
N GLN A 208 -10.76 -7.24 6.93
CA GLN A 208 -11.10 -8.22 5.88
C GLN A 208 -10.39 -7.94 4.53
N GLY A 209 -9.33 -7.13 4.54
CA GLY A 209 -8.56 -6.66 3.39
C GLY A 209 -9.28 -5.65 2.50
N ILE A 210 -10.18 -4.85 3.07
CA ILE A 210 -10.76 -3.66 2.41
C ILE A 210 -9.63 -2.73 1.94
N HIS A 211 -8.57 -2.61 2.74
CA HIS A 211 -7.45 -1.76 2.43
C HIS A 211 -6.12 -2.49 2.59
N THR A 212 -5.18 -2.28 1.66
CA THR A 212 -3.88 -2.94 1.64
C THR A 212 -2.78 -1.91 1.71
N TRP A 213 -1.74 -2.18 2.49
CA TRP A 213 -0.63 -1.28 2.71
C TRP A 213 0.65 -2.07 2.98
N LEU A 214 1.69 -1.31 3.21
CA LEU A 214 3.09 -1.62 3.09
C LEU A 214 3.75 -0.85 4.24
N THR A 215 4.66 -1.41 5.02
CA THR A 215 5.44 -0.60 5.96
C THR A 215 6.88 -0.42 5.53
N ARG A 216 7.41 0.77 5.82
CA ARG A 216 8.85 1.03 5.95
C ARG A 216 9.15 1.30 7.42
N TYR A 217 9.60 0.27 8.14
CA TYR A 217 9.69 0.31 9.61
C TYR A 217 8.34 0.73 10.22
N LYS A 218 8.29 1.88 10.91
CA LYS A 218 7.09 2.42 11.55
C LYS A 218 6.15 3.17 10.61
N GLU A 219 6.60 3.51 9.40
CA GLU A 219 5.80 4.25 8.44
C GLU A 219 4.92 3.29 7.66
N LEU A 220 3.60 3.43 7.76
CA LEU A 220 2.63 2.82 6.88
C LEU A 220 2.54 3.65 5.61
N LYS A 221 2.75 2.99 4.47
CA LYS A 221 2.66 3.53 3.13
C LYS A 221 1.44 2.96 2.42
N GLU A 222 0.62 3.83 1.87
CA GLU A 222 -0.63 3.48 1.20
C GLU A 222 -0.92 4.39 0.02
N CYS A 223 -1.93 3.99 -0.77
CA CYS A 223 -2.46 4.80 -1.86
C CYS A 223 -3.89 5.25 -1.56
N ASN A 224 -4.15 6.54 -1.76
CA ASN A 224 -5.45 7.18 -1.73
C ASN A 224 -6.19 6.99 -3.05
N TRP A 225 -7.38 6.37 -3.02
CA TRP A 225 -8.13 6.09 -4.24
C TRP A 225 -8.65 7.35 -4.96
N LEU A 226 -8.70 8.49 -4.26
CA LEU A 226 -9.07 9.79 -4.81
C LEU A 226 -7.86 10.65 -5.25
N GLY A 227 -6.64 10.12 -5.14
CA GLY A 227 -5.43 10.84 -5.50
C GLY A 227 -5.43 11.28 -6.97
N ALA A 228 -5.32 12.57 -7.20
CA ALA A 228 -5.26 13.15 -8.54
C ALA A 228 -3.86 13.00 -9.15
N PRO A 229 -3.74 12.96 -10.50
CA PRO A 229 -2.45 12.88 -11.18
C PRO A 229 -1.68 14.20 -11.20
N SER A 230 -2.31 15.33 -10.88
CA SER A 230 -1.68 16.66 -10.90
C SER A 230 -2.29 17.58 -9.86
N LYS A 231 -1.54 18.62 -9.48
CA LYS A 231 -2.04 19.66 -8.56
C LYS A 231 -3.29 20.34 -9.10
N LYS A 232 -3.35 20.63 -10.40
CA LYS A 232 -4.52 21.21 -11.07
C LYS A 232 -5.75 20.31 -10.93
N ASN A 233 -5.57 19.00 -11.04
CA ASN A 233 -6.66 18.03 -10.95
C ASN A 233 -7.05 17.70 -9.51
N GLN A 234 -6.21 18.06 -8.54
CA GLN A 234 -6.45 17.85 -7.12
C GLN A 234 -7.59 18.72 -6.59
N GLU A 235 -7.68 19.97 -7.08
CA GLU A 235 -8.67 20.98 -6.69
C GLU A 235 -10.13 20.53 -6.91
N TYR A 236 -10.35 19.49 -7.72
CA TYR A 236 -11.68 18.99 -8.05
C TYR A 236 -12.19 17.90 -7.09
N ASN A 237 -11.30 17.13 -6.43
CA ASN A 237 -11.71 15.83 -5.87
C ASN A 237 -11.15 15.48 -4.47
N SER A 238 -9.95 15.92 -4.06
CA SER A 238 -9.37 15.47 -2.78
C SER A 238 -8.16 16.30 -2.33
N ASP A 239 -8.17 16.78 -1.08
CA ASP A 239 -7.02 17.47 -0.46
C ASP A 239 -5.84 16.53 -0.14
N LYS A 240 -6.06 15.21 -0.11
CA LYS A 240 -5.00 14.22 0.15
C LYS A 240 -4.24 13.83 -1.14
N PRO A 241 -2.91 13.68 -1.10
CA PRO A 241 -2.10 13.22 -2.22
C PRO A 241 -2.41 11.76 -2.59
N LEU A 242 -1.89 11.29 -3.73
CA LEU A 242 -2.08 9.90 -4.18
C LEU A 242 -1.39 8.88 -3.29
N PHE A 243 -0.19 9.20 -2.81
CA PHE A 243 0.57 8.35 -1.90
C PHE A 243 0.64 9.00 -0.53
N ILE A 244 0.33 8.23 0.50
CA ILE A 244 0.26 8.69 1.87
C ILE A 244 1.26 7.87 2.69
N SER A 245 2.09 8.58 3.46
CA SER A 245 2.90 7.99 4.53
C SER A 245 2.32 8.45 5.86
N THR A 246 2.08 7.52 6.77
CA THR A 246 1.60 7.82 8.11
C THR A 246 2.28 6.89 9.09
N LYS A 247 2.73 7.41 10.23
CA LYS A 247 3.20 6.55 11.31
C LYS A 247 2.11 5.57 11.68
N PHE A 248 2.45 4.30 11.80
CA PHE A 248 1.47 3.25 12.05
C PHE A 248 0.62 3.52 13.32
N GLU A 249 1.22 4.11 14.36
CA GLU A 249 0.52 4.50 15.60
C GLU A 249 -0.57 5.57 15.38
N ASP A 250 -0.38 6.44 14.37
CA ASP A 250 -1.29 7.54 14.02
C ASP A 250 -2.33 7.12 12.96
N TYR A 251 -2.22 5.90 12.43
CA TYR A 251 -3.15 5.41 11.41
C TYR A 251 -4.47 4.96 12.05
N LYS A 252 -5.55 5.73 11.83
CA LYS A 252 -6.87 5.53 12.47
C LYS A 252 -8.01 5.32 11.47
N ASP A 253 -7.72 5.15 10.19
CA ASP A 253 -8.74 4.97 9.16
C ASP A 253 -9.48 3.62 9.31
N TYR A 254 -8.89 2.65 10.00
CA TYR A 254 -9.47 1.34 10.29
C TYR A 254 -9.10 0.88 11.70
N ASP A 255 -9.93 0.03 12.32
CA ASP A 255 -9.74 -0.42 13.70
C ASP A 255 -9.02 -1.77 13.83
N SER A 256 -8.70 -2.43 12.70
CA SER A 256 -8.12 -3.77 12.67
C SER A 256 -7.13 -3.93 11.54
N HIS A 257 -5.94 -4.43 11.86
CA HIS A 257 -4.79 -4.51 10.98
C HIS A 257 -4.10 -5.87 11.09
N VAL A 258 -3.99 -6.58 9.97
CA VAL A 258 -3.11 -7.75 9.88
C VAL A 258 -1.80 -7.30 9.25
N MET A 259 -0.71 -7.59 9.94
CA MET A 259 0.65 -7.21 9.56
C MET A 259 1.51 -8.45 9.42
N ILE A 260 2.26 -8.56 8.33
CA ILE A 260 2.95 -9.80 7.94
C ILE A 260 4.39 -9.50 7.57
N PHE A 261 5.32 -10.16 8.25
CA PHE A 261 6.75 -9.93 8.12
C PHE A 261 7.48 -11.11 7.48
N PRO A 262 8.45 -10.83 6.57
CA PRO A 262 9.34 -11.85 6.04
C PRO A 262 10.21 -12.46 7.14
N PRO A 263 10.61 -13.73 6.99
CA PRO A 263 11.57 -14.36 7.90
C PRO A 263 12.93 -13.67 7.82
N LYS A 264 13.59 -13.53 8.96
CA LYS A 264 14.99 -13.08 9.09
C LYS A 264 15.93 -14.26 9.17
#